data_AF-A0A350THD3-F1
#
_entry.id   AF-A0A350THD3-F1
#
_cell.length_a   1.000
_cell.length_b   1.000
_cell.length_c   1.000
_cell.angle_alpha   90.00
_cell.angle_beta   90.00
_cell.angle_gamma   90.00
#
_symmetry.space_group_name_H-M   'P 1'
#
loop_
_entity.id
_entity.type
_entity.pdbx_description
1 polymer ?
#
loop_
_entity_poly.entity_id
_entity_poly.type
_entity_poly.pdbx_seq_one_letter_code
_entity_poly.pdbx_strand_id
1 'polypeptide(L)'
;MDDIYSKKPEECAYSFTQHRACEFFPCHKTSHPEDFNCLFCYCPLYTLGSKCGGNFRYLENGVKDCSDCLLPHGRGSYSYIISKYPELMELAKKNR
;
A
#
# COMPACT_ATOMS: atom_id res chain seq x y z
N MET A 1 2.90 29.04 10.82
CA MET A 1 2.56 28.05 9.79
C MET A 1 3.28 26.78 10.20
N ASP A 2 2.55 25.68 10.39
CA ASP A 2 3.16 24.39 10.70
C ASP A 2 4.08 23.98 9.54
N ASP A 3 5.36 23.75 9.83
CA ASP A 3 6.32 23.24 8.86
C ASP A 3 6.00 21.76 8.55
N ILE A 4 5.43 21.49 7.39
CA ILE A 4 5.09 20.15 6.94
C ILE A 4 6.31 19.23 6.81
N TYR A 5 7.52 19.77 6.67
CA TYR A 5 8.75 18.99 6.54
C TYR A 5 9.25 18.42 7.87
N SER A 6 8.70 18.90 9.00
CA SER A 6 9.02 18.39 10.34
C SER A 6 8.13 17.23 10.79
N LYS A 7 6.99 17.01 10.11
CA LYS A 7 5.99 15.98 10.47
C LYS A 7 6.33 14.64 9.82
N LYS A 8 6.02 13.55 10.53
CA LYS A 8 6.00 12.21 9.93
C LYS A 8 4.85 12.11 8.93
N PRO A 9 4.96 11.28 7.87
CA PRO A 9 3.85 11.08 6.95
C PRO A 9 2.54 10.72 7.66
N GLU A 10 2.57 9.86 8.68
CA GLU A 10 1.40 9.40 9.44
C GLU A 10 0.69 10.51 10.22
N GLU A 11 1.33 11.67 10.41
CA GLU A 11 0.76 12.86 11.04
C GLU A 11 0.11 13.80 10.02
N CYS A 12 0.29 13.50 8.73
CA CYS A 12 -0.19 14.32 7.62
C CYS A 12 -1.39 13.68 6.92
N ALA A 13 -2.36 14.50 6.52
CA ALA A 13 -3.57 14.03 5.83
C ALA A 13 -3.30 13.36 4.47
N TYR A 14 -2.16 13.63 3.82
CA TYR A 14 -1.83 13.02 2.52
C TYR A 14 -1.49 11.52 2.63
N SER A 15 -1.11 11.03 3.80
CA SER A 15 -0.67 9.63 3.97
C SER A 15 -1.83 8.67 4.22
N PHE A 16 -3.02 9.21 4.50
CA PHE A 16 -4.18 8.43 4.91
C PHE A 16 -5.46 8.96 4.26
N THR A 17 -6.14 8.09 3.50
CA THR A 17 -7.48 8.37 3.01
C THR A 17 -8.38 7.18 3.31
N GLN A 18 -9.64 7.43 3.63
CA GLN A 18 -10.61 6.39 3.92
C GLN A 18 -11.91 6.68 3.17
N HIS A 19 -12.18 5.89 2.14
CA HIS A 19 -13.35 6.08 1.29
C HIS A 19 -14.49 5.14 1.72
N ARG A 20 -15.10 5.41 2.88
CA ARG A 20 -16.14 4.55 3.48
C ARG A 20 -17.42 4.42 2.64
N ALA A 21 -17.64 5.35 1.71
CA ALA A 21 -18.78 5.31 0.79
C ALA A 21 -18.56 4.36 -0.40
N CYS A 22 -17.34 3.85 -0.61
CA CYS A 22 -17.02 2.88 -1.65
C CYS A 22 -17.77 1.56 -1.40
N GLU A 23 -18.34 1.00 -2.46
CA GLU A 23 -19.06 -0.29 -2.45
C GLU A 23 -18.15 -1.46 -2.05
N PHE A 24 -16.84 -1.27 -2.18
CA PHE A 24 -15.83 -2.26 -1.81
C PHE A 24 -15.24 -2.02 -0.42
N PHE A 25 -15.65 -1.01 0.36
CA PHE A 25 -15.01 -0.72 1.64
C PHE A 25 -15.49 -1.65 2.79
N PRO A 26 -14.59 -2.25 3.59
CA PRO A 26 -13.16 -2.37 3.35
C PRO A 26 -12.87 -3.44 2.29
N CYS A 27 -11.94 -3.18 1.37
CA CYS A 27 -11.71 -4.09 0.24
C CYS A 27 -10.98 -5.37 0.65
N HIS A 28 -10.36 -5.35 1.83
CA HIS A 28 -9.75 -6.50 2.49
C HIS A 28 -10.35 -6.66 3.88
N LYS A 29 -10.53 -7.91 4.30
CA LYS A 29 -11.10 -8.23 5.60
C LYS A 29 -10.19 -7.70 6.72
N THR A 30 -10.76 -6.92 7.63
CA THR A 30 -10.08 -6.37 8.81
C THR A 30 -11.04 -6.28 9.99
N SER A 31 -10.52 -6.36 11.21
CA SER A 31 -11.26 -6.03 12.44
C SER A 31 -11.19 -4.54 12.81
N HIS A 32 -10.36 -3.76 12.11
CA HIS A 32 -10.07 -2.36 12.39
C HIS A 32 -10.36 -1.47 11.16
N PRO A 33 -11.63 -1.34 10.74
CA PRO A 33 -11.99 -0.53 9.58
C PRO A 33 -11.62 0.95 9.75
N GLU A 34 -11.53 1.48 10.97
CA GLU A 34 -11.10 2.83 11.30
C GLU A 34 -9.65 3.13 10.90
N ASP A 35 -8.80 2.10 10.86
CA ASP A 35 -7.39 2.18 10.48
C ASP A 35 -7.16 1.79 9.01
N PHE A 36 -8.25 1.45 8.29
CA PHE A 36 -8.17 1.00 6.91
C PHE A 36 -7.89 2.17 5.95
N ASN A 37 -6.74 2.11 5.30
CA ASN A 37 -6.27 3.12 4.36
C ASN A 37 -6.62 2.72 2.92
N CYS A 38 -7.27 3.61 2.18
CA CYS A 38 -7.66 3.42 0.79
C CYS A 38 -6.66 4.04 -0.20
N LEU A 39 -5.59 4.69 0.29
CA LEU A 39 -4.64 5.43 -0.55
C LEU A 39 -4.01 4.58 -1.65
N PHE A 40 -3.76 3.31 -1.34
CA PHE A 40 -3.12 2.35 -2.23
C PHE A 40 -4.00 1.12 -2.46
N CYS A 41 -5.31 1.33 -2.67
CA CYS A 41 -6.24 0.24 -3.02
C CYS A 41 -5.74 -0.62 -4.18
N TYR A 42 -5.04 -0.02 -5.14
CA TYR A 42 -4.17 -0.76 -6.04
C TYR A 42 -2.74 -0.74 -5.50
N CYS A 43 -2.22 -1.91 -5.11
CA CYS A 43 -0.90 -2.00 -4.50
C CYS A 43 0.21 -1.68 -5.52
N PRO A 44 0.96 -0.58 -5.36
CA PRO A 44 2.02 -0.21 -6.30
C PRO A 44 3.20 -1.19 -6.25
N LEU A 45 3.28 -2.03 -5.21
CA LEU A 45 4.38 -2.97 -5.01
C LEU A 45 4.14 -4.33 -5.67
N TYR A 46 3.03 -4.52 -6.39
CA TYR A 46 2.70 -5.81 -7.03
C TYR A 46 3.83 -6.32 -7.92
N THR A 47 4.44 -5.42 -8.71
CA THR A 47 5.51 -5.73 -9.67
C THR A 47 6.85 -6.08 -9.04
N LEU A 48 7.04 -5.81 -7.73
CA LEU A 48 8.22 -6.30 -6.99
C LEU A 48 8.16 -7.82 -6.73
N GLY A 49 7.04 -8.47 -7.03
CA GLY A 49 6.85 -9.90 -6.80
C GLY A 49 7.08 -10.25 -5.33
N SER A 50 7.93 -11.23 -5.06
CA SER A 50 8.22 -11.69 -3.70
C SER A 50 8.98 -10.68 -2.83
N LYS A 51 9.56 -9.62 -3.43
CA LYS A 51 10.33 -8.59 -2.70
C LYS A 51 9.46 -7.50 -2.08
N CYS A 52 8.14 -7.54 -2.32
CA CYS A 52 7.23 -6.51 -1.83
C CYS A 52 7.00 -6.54 -0.31
N GLY A 53 7.38 -7.63 0.37
CA GLY A 53 7.25 -7.80 1.84
C GLY A 53 5.82 -7.87 2.37
N GLY A 54 4.83 -8.05 1.50
CA GLY A 54 3.42 -8.18 1.86
C GLY A 54 3.01 -9.63 2.10
N ASN A 55 1.81 -9.82 2.66
CA ASN A 55 1.21 -11.14 2.85
C ASN A 55 0.48 -11.59 1.59
N PHE A 56 1.20 -12.15 0.63
CA PHE A 56 0.66 -12.67 -0.63
C PHE A 56 0.92 -14.17 -0.76
N ARG A 57 0.23 -14.81 -1.70
CA ARG A 57 0.56 -16.15 -2.19
C ARG A 57 0.64 -16.15 -3.71
N TYR A 58 1.32 -17.14 -4.27
CA TYR A 58 1.26 -17.41 -5.71
C TYR A 58 0.31 -18.57 -5.94
N LEU A 59 -0.61 -18.39 -6.88
CA LEU A 59 -1.50 -19.45 -7.37
C LEU A 59 -0.71 -20.37 -8.32
N GLU A 60 -1.25 -21.56 -8.59
CA GLU A 60 -0.61 -22.55 -9.48
C GLU A 60 -0.32 -22.01 -10.89
N ASN A 61 -1.15 -21.07 -11.37
CA ASN A 61 -0.99 -20.39 -12.66
C ASN A 61 0.05 -19.24 -12.63
N GLY A 62 0.77 -19.04 -11.53
CA GLY A 62 1.78 -17.99 -11.38
C GLY A 62 1.22 -16.59 -11.07
N VAL A 63 -0.10 -16.42 -10.93
CA VAL A 63 -0.70 -15.14 -10.52
C VAL A 63 -0.43 -14.91 -9.03
N LYS A 64 0.00 -13.69 -8.70
CA LYS A 64 0.21 -13.26 -7.32
C LYS A 64 -1.12 -12.81 -6.72
N ASP A 65 -1.63 -13.58 -5.77
CA ASP A 65 -2.86 -13.29 -5.02
C ASP A 65 -2.52 -12.50 -3.76
N CYS A 66 -3.08 -11.29 -3.65
CA CYS A 66 -2.90 -10.38 -2.51
C CYS A 66 -4.19 -10.16 -1.71
N SER A 67 -5.20 -11.03 -1.86
CA SER A 67 -6.51 -10.89 -1.20
C SER A 67 -6.43 -10.95 0.34
N ASP A 68 -5.34 -11.50 0.89
CA ASP A 68 -5.07 -11.56 2.33
C ASP A 68 -4.00 -10.52 2.79
N CYS A 69 -3.64 -9.57 1.92
CA CYS A 69 -2.59 -8.59 2.19
C CYS A 69 -3.17 -7.25 2.69
N LEU A 70 -2.87 -6.88 3.93
CA LEU A 70 -3.23 -5.56 4.49
C LEU A 70 -2.10 -4.53 4.43
N LEU A 71 -0.95 -4.88 3.84
CA LEU A 71 0.22 -4.00 3.77
C LEU A 71 -0.09 -2.60 3.19
N PRO A 72 -0.87 -2.43 2.10
CA PRO A 72 -1.21 -1.10 1.58
C PRO A 72 -2.37 -0.43 2.34
N HIS A 73 -3.00 -1.11 3.30
CA HIS A 73 -4.28 -0.74 3.91
C HIS A 73 -4.20 -0.31 5.38
N GLY A 74 -3.01 0.00 5.89
CA GLY A 74 -2.80 0.48 7.27
C GLY A 74 -2.35 1.94 7.34
N ARG A 75 -2.27 2.46 8.58
CA ARG A 75 -1.78 3.82 8.84
C ARG A 75 -0.32 4.04 8.41
N GLY A 76 0.54 3.05 8.63
CA GLY A 76 1.96 3.10 8.23
C GLY A 76 2.24 2.76 6.77
N SER A 77 1.21 2.51 5.96
CA SER A 77 1.37 2.03 4.58
C SER A 77 2.09 3.01 3.68
N TYR A 78 1.87 4.32 3.87
CA TYR A 78 2.55 5.35 3.07
C TYR A 78 4.07 5.27 3.22
N SER A 79 4.58 5.34 4.45
CA SER A 79 6.02 5.28 4.70
C SER A 79 6.63 3.98 4.17
N TYR A 80 5.95 2.85 4.35
CA TYR A 80 6.42 1.58 3.82
C TYR A 80 6.51 1.58 2.29
N ILE A 81 5.44 2.01 1.61
CA ILE A 81 5.38 2.01 0.13
C ILE A 81 6.44 2.94 -0.46
N ILE A 82 6.60 4.14 0.11
CA ILE A 82 7.62 5.09 -0.32
C ILE A 82 9.03 4.52 -0.10
N SER A 83 9.28 3.78 0.99
CA SER A 83 10.58 3.12 1.21
C SER A 83 10.95 2.13 0.11
N LYS A 84 9.96 1.56 -0.58
CA LYS A 84 10.13 0.59 -1.68
C LYS A 84 10.20 1.23 -3.07
N TYR A 85 9.93 2.53 -3.16
CA TYR A 85 9.92 3.24 -4.43
C TYR A 85 11.25 3.19 -5.21
N PRO A 86 12.44 3.23 -4.57
CA PRO A 86 13.70 3.03 -5.28
C PRO A 86 13.78 1.70 -6.04
N GLU A 87 13.26 0.61 -5.47
CA GLU A 87 13.22 -0.71 -6.13
C GLU A 87 12.30 -0.69 -7.37
N LEU A 88 11.16 -0.02 -7.27
CA LEU A 88 10.24 0.20 -8.40
C LEU A 88 10.89 1.05 -9.50
N MET A 89 11.61 2.10 -9.14
CA MET A 89 12.33 2.96 -10.10
C MET A 89 13.38 2.16 -10.88
N GLU A 90 14.10 1.25 -10.22
CA GLU A 90 15.06 0.38 -10.90
C GLU A 90 14.39 -0.60 -11.87
N LEU A 91 13.20 -1.12 -11.54
CA LEU A 91 12.42 -1.92 -12.50
C LEU A 91 11.99 -1.09 -13.71
N ALA A 92 11.49 0.14 -13.48
CA ALA A 92 11.09 1.03 -14.57
C ALA A 92 12.26 1.36 -15.51
N LYS A 93 13.46 1.63 -14.98
CA LYS A 93 14.68 1.89 -15.78
C LYS A 93 15.07 0.70 -16.67
N LYS A 94 14.88 -0.53 -16.18
CA LYS A 94 15.21 -1.76 -16.93
C LYS A 94 14.23 -2.06 -18.06
N ASN A 95 12.99 -1.59 -17.94
CA ASN A 95 11.90 -1.81 -18.91
C ASN A 95 11.71 -0.64 -19.89
N ARG A 96 12.80 0.06 -20.23
CA ARG A 96 12.79 1.17 -21.19
C ARG A 96 12.77 0.69 -22.64
#